data_AF-A0A9D0AWX6-F1
#
_entry.id   AF-A0A9D0AWX6-F1
#
_cell.length_a   1.000
_cell.length_b   1.000
_cell.length_c   1.000
_cell.angle_alpha   90.00
_cell.angle_beta   90.00
_cell.angle_gamma   90.00
#
_symmetry.space_group_name_H-M   'P 1'
#
loop_
_entity.id
_entity.type
_entity.pdbx_description
1 polymer ?
#
loop_
_entity_poly.entity_id
_entity_poly.type
_entity_poly.pdbx_seq_one_letter_code
_entity_poly.pdbx_strand_id
1 'polypeptide(L)'
;MTKNYSDITEQLVNKTQEELIEEILQLRNKLEETENNYKNVGKAFDVEKDKLKNIFEAIQDGIYIVNWEYDIEYVNPVLVKQFGPYQGRKCYSYFHN
;
A
#
# COMPACT_ATOMS: atom_id res chain seq x y z
N MET A 1 -23.90 2.82 -1.51
CA MET A 1 -25.11 3.33 -0.86
C MET A 1 -24.67 4.04 0.42
N THR A 2 -24.43 5.34 0.34
CA THR A 2 -23.99 6.18 1.46
C THR A 2 -25.23 6.47 2.31
N LYS A 3 -25.28 5.99 3.57
CA LYS A 3 -26.35 6.38 4.50
C LYS A 3 -26.31 7.90 4.66
N ASN A 4 -27.44 8.56 4.44
CA ASN A 4 -27.58 10.00 4.51
C ASN A 4 -27.39 10.46 5.96
N TYR A 5 -26.57 11.50 6.18
CA TYR A 5 -26.26 12.01 7.51
C TYR A 5 -27.51 12.43 8.30
N SER A 6 -28.57 12.87 7.60
CA SER A 6 -29.87 13.20 8.20
C SER A 6 -30.55 11.98 8.87
N ASP A 7 -30.50 10.82 8.22
CA ASP A 7 -31.17 9.60 8.71
C ASP A 7 -30.46 9.04 9.94
N ILE A 8 -29.13 9.23 9.98
CA ILE A 8 -28.30 8.85 11.12
C ILE A 8 -28.62 9.75 12.32
N THR A 9 -28.75 11.07 12.10
CA THR A 9 -29.10 11.99 13.20
C THR A 9 -30.47 11.71 13.79
N GLU A 10 -31.46 11.35 12.97
CA GLU A 10 -32.82 11.06 13.44
C GLU A 10 -32.89 9.73 14.22
N GLN A 11 -32.10 8.72 13.82
CA GLN A 11 -31.94 7.47 14.57
C GLN A 11 -31.24 7.66 15.92
N LEU A 12 -30.23 8.54 15.99
CA LEU A 12 -29.49 8.82 17.22
C LEU A 12 -30.33 9.55 18.27
N VAL A 13 -31.22 10.45 17.84
CA VAL A 13 -32.13 11.21 18.72
C VAL A 13 -33.13 10.29 19.43
N ASN A 14 -33.49 9.16 18.82
CA ASN A 14 -34.46 8.20 19.36
C ASN A 14 -33.84 7.12 20.26
N LYS A 15 -32.51 7.07 20.42
CA LYS A 15 -31.83 6.09 21.27
C LYS A 15 -31.68 6.57 22.70
N THR A 16 -31.77 5.65 23.64
CA THR A 16 -31.46 5.90 25.05
C THR A 16 -29.95 6.07 25.26
N GLN A 17 -29.55 6.66 26.40
CA GLN A 17 -28.14 6.83 26.73
C GLN A 17 -27.40 5.49 26.86
N GLU A 18 -28.06 4.45 27.36
CA GLU A 18 -27.47 3.12 27.55
C GLU A 18 -27.18 2.43 26.21
N GLU A 19 -28.12 2.50 25.26
CA GLU A 19 -27.94 1.93 23.91
C GLU A 19 -26.83 2.63 23.11
N LEU A 20 -26.67 3.95 23.28
CA LEU A 20 -25.58 4.70 22.68
C LEU A 20 -24.22 4.28 23.26
N ILE A 21 -24.14 4.07 24.56
CA ILE A 21 -22.90 3.61 25.23
C ILE A 21 -22.53 2.22 24.72
N GLU A 22 -23.49 1.30 24.61
CA GLU A 22 -23.24 -0.04 24.10
C GLU A 22 -22.71 -0.03 22.65
N GLU A 23 -23.33 0.74 21.77
CA GLU A 23 -22.89 0.87 20.37
C GLU A 23 -21.49 1.48 20.27
N ILE A 24 -21.19 2.51 21.06
CA ILE A 24 -19.84 3.11 21.12
C ILE A 24 -18.79 2.08 21.56
N LEU A 25 -19.11 1.25 22.57
CA LEU A 25 -18.21 0.20 23.04
C LEU A 25 -17.96 -0.85 21.95
N GLN A 26 -19.00 -1.29 21.26
CA GLN A 26 -18.89 -2.23 20.15
C GLN A 26 -18.05 -1.67 19.00
N LEU A 27 -18.29 -0.41 18.61
CA LEU A 27 -17.54 0.26 17.56
C LEU A 27 -16.06 0.41 17.94
N ARG A 28 -15.77 0.73 19.19
CA ARG A 28 -14.40 0.86 19.68
C ARG A 28 -13.64 -0.47 19.60
N ASN A 29 -14.24 -1.56 20.06
CA ASN A 29 -13.63 -2.89 19.99
C ASN A 29 -13.36 -3.31 18.55
N LYS A 30 -14.32 -3.05 17.66
CA LYS A 30 -14.17 -3.35 16.23
C LYS A 30 -13.06 -2.52 15.57
N LEU A 31 -12.93 -1.25 15.98
CA LEU A 31 -11.85 -0.39 15.51
C LEU A 31 -10.49 -0.94 15.94
N GLU A 32 -10.35 -1.32 17.21
CA GLU A 32 -9.11 -1.91 17.75
C GLU A 32 -8.74 -3.23 17.05
N GLU A 33 -9.71 -4.11 16.82
CA GLU A 33 -9.49 -5.36 16.08
C GLU A 33 -9.04 -5.08 14.65
N THR A 34 -9.70 -4.13 13.98
CA THR A 34 -9.39 -3.72 12.62
C THR A 34 -7.99 -3.13 12.52
N GLU A 35 -7.60 -2.23 13.44
CA GLU A 35 -6.25 -1.66 13.52
C GLU A 35 -5.18 -2.72 13.73
N ASN A 36 -5.42 -3.67 14.63
CA ASN A 36 -4.51 -4.79 14.88
C ASN A 36 -4.37 -5.68 13.65
N ASN A 37 -5.48 -5.96 12.95
CA ASN A 37 -5.46 -6.73 11.71
C ASN A 37 -4.64 -6.02 10.62
N TYR A 38 -4.88 -4.72 10.38
CA TYR A 38 -4.10 -3.93 9.42
C TYR A 38 -2.61 -3.91 9.77
N LYS A 39 -2.26 -3.80 11.05
CA LYS A 39 -0.86 -3.84 11.50
C LYS A 39 -0.20 -5.20 11.23
N ASN A 40 -0.93 -6.30 11.42
CA ASN A 40 -0.43 -7.64 11.18
C ASN A 40 -0.26 -7.93 9.68
N VAL A 41 -1.24 -7.52 8.86
CA VAL A 41 -1.14 -7.60 7.39
C VAL A 41 0.03 -6.76 6.88
N GLY A 42 0.20 -5.54 7.40
CA GLY A 42 1.34 -4.68 7.05
C GLY A 42 2.69 -5.34 7.36
N LYS A 43 2.85 -5.94 8.54
CA LYS A 43 4.07 -6.67 8.91
C LYS A 43 4.35 -7.86 7.99
N ALA A 44 3.32 -8.65 7.67
CA ALA A 44 3.49 -9.80 6.78
C ALA A 44 3.90 -9.35 5.36
N PHE A 45 3.28 -8.28 4.86
CA PHE A 45 3.64 -7.66 3.59
C PHE A 45 5.07 -7.13 3.59
N ASP A 46 5.49 -6.42 4.63
CA ASP A 46 6.86 -5.90 4.75
C ASP A 46 7.89 -7.04 4.74
N VAL A 47 7.63 -8.14 5.43
CA VAL A 47 8.51 -9.34 5.41
C VAL A 47 8.63 -9.93 4.01
N GLU A 48 7.54 -10.04 3.26
CA GLU A 48 7.56 -10.59 1.91
C GLU A 48 8.26 -9.63 0.91
N LYS A 49 7.97 -8.34 1.04
CA LYS A 49 8.63 -7.28 0.28
C LYS A 49 10.14 -7.26 0.51
N ASP A 50 10.58 -7.36 1.75
CA ASP A 50 12.00 -7.37 2.10
C ASP A 50 12.70 -8.62 1.56
N LYS A 51 12.04 -9.79 1.58
CA LYS A 51 12.57 -11.00 0.95
C LYS A 51 12.79 -10.81 -0.54
N LEU A 52 11.80 -10.27 -1.26
CA LEU A 52 11.92 -9.98 -2.69
C LEU A 52 13.07 -8.99 -2.94
N LYS A 53 13.11 -7.90 -2.18
CA LYS A 53 14.19 -6.89 -2.29
C LYS A 53 15.57 -7.51 -2.10
N ASN A 54 15.75 -8.34 -1.08
CA ASN A 54 17.02 -9.04 -0.83
C ASN A 54 17.43 -9.95 -1.99
N ILE A 55 16.47 -10.63 -2.63
CA ILE A 55 16.73 -11.43 -3.84
C ILE A 55 17.22 -10.53 -4.97
N PHE A 56 16.53 -9.43 -5.25
CA PHE A 56 16.93 -8.47 -6.30
C PHE A 56 18.29 -7.81 -6.03
N GLU A 57 18.64 -7.56 -4.77
CA GLU A 57 19.94 -7.01 -4.38
C GLU A 57 21.08 -8.03 -4.47
N ALA A 58 20.80 -9.32 -4.26
CA ALA A 58 21.80 -10.39 -4.39
C ALA A 58 22.11 -10.75 -5.85
N ILE A 59 21.20 -10.44 -6.78
CA ILE A 59 21.40 -10.68 -8.20
C ILE A 59 22.44 -9.70 -8.75
N GLN A 60 23.53 -10.26 -9.28
CA GLN A 60 24.59 -9.48 -9.92
C GLN A 60 24.24 -9.02 -11.34
N ASP A 61 23.19 -9.62 -11.92
CA ASP A 61 22.69 -9.25 -13.24
C ASP A 61 21.81 -8.00 -13.19
N GLY A 62 21.73 -7.32 -14.32
CA GLY A 62 20.86 -6.16 -14.47
C GLY A 62 19.40 -6.53 -14.63
N ILE A 63 18.52 -5.91 -13.84
CA ILE A 63 17.06 -6.11 -13.92
C ILE A 63 16.36 -4.76 -14.07
N TYR A 64 15.40 -4.70 -14.99
CA TYR A 64 14.51 -3.57 -15.16
C TYR A 64 13.07 -4.04 -15.42
N ILE A 65 12.11 -3.18 -15.08
CA ILE A 65 10.68 -3.35 -15.37
C ILE A 65 10.26 -2.19 -16.25
N VAL A 66 9.50 -2.51 -17.30
CA VAL A 66 9.04 -1.55 -18.30
C VAL A 66 7.55 -1.75 -18.54
N ASN A 67 6.81 -0.65 -18.69
CA ASN A 67 5.41 -0.70 -19.08
C ASN A 67 5.24 -0.88 -20.60
N TRP A 68 3.99 -0.98 -21.06
CA TRP A 68 3.66 -1.14 -22.48
C TRP A 68 4.00 0.09 -23.34
N GLU A 69 4.18 1.27 -22.74
CA GLU A 69 4.62 2.50 -23.40
C GLU A 69 6.15 2.63 -23.42
N TYR A 70 6.88 1.61 -22.99
CA TYR A 70 8.35 1.59 -22.87
C TYR A 70 8.92 2.49 -21.76
N ASP A 71 8.10 3.01 -20.84
CA ASP A 71 8.60 3.70 -19.64
C ASP A 71 9.18 2.72 -18.65
N ILE A 72 10.34 3.07 -18.12
CA ILE A 72 11.01 2.28 -17.09
C ILE A 72 10.35 2.56 -15.74
N GLU A 73 9.72 1.55 -15.16
CA GLU A 73 9.08 1.60 -13.83
C GLU A 73 10.07 1.28 -12.71
N TYR A 74 11.07 0.45 -13.01
CA TYR A 74 12.09 0.04 -12.04
C TYR A 74 13.40 -0.33 -12.74
N VAL A 75 14.52 -0.03 -12.07
CA VAL A 75 15.87 -0.50 -12.43
C VAL A 75 16.60 -0.86 -11.15
N ASN A 76 17.22 -2.04 -11.12
CA ASN A 76 18.00 -2.47 -9.98
C ASN A 76 19.32 -1.67 -9.84
N PRO A 77 19.93 -1.66 -8.64
CA PRO A 77 21.15 -0.88 -8.40
C PRO A 77 22.32 -1.23 -9.33
N VAL A 78 22.39 -2.47 -9.84
CA VAL A 78 23.42 -2.90 -10.79
C VAL A 78 23.37 -2.05 -12.07
N LEU A 79 22.19 -1.98 -12.70
CA LEU A 79 22.01 -1.19 -13.92
C LEU A 79 22.10 0.31 -13.66
N VAL A 80 21.68 0.80 -12.50
CA VAL A 80 21.84 2.23 -12.16
C VAL A 80 23.32 2.61 -12.04
N LYS A 81 24.16 1.72 -11.47
CA LYS A 81 25.62 1.95 -11.39
C LYS A 81 26.27 1.98 -12.78
N GLN A 82 25.74 1.20 -13.72
CA GLN A 82 26.31 1.07 -15.07
C GLN A 82 25.80 2.13 -16.05
N PHE A 83 24.50 2.43 -16.03
CA PHE A 83 23.81 3.29 -17.02
C PHE A 83 23.30 4.62 -16.44
N GLY A 84 23.46 4.83 -15.13
CA GLY A 84 23.04 6.05 -14.44
C GLY A 84 21.55 6.05 -14.02
N PRO A 85 20.99 7.19 -13.60
CA PRO A 85 19.58 7.30 -13.25
C PRO A 85 18.67 7.07 -14.48
N TYR A 86 17.52 6.44 -14.25
CA TYR A 86 16.59 6.01 -15.29
C TYR A 86 15.29 6.83 -15.36
N GLN A 87 15.05 7.71 -14.38
CA GLN A 87 13.78 8.44 -14.24
C GLN A 87 13.48 9.26 -15.51
N GLY A 88 12.27 9.07 -16.06
CA GLY A 88 11.82 9.77 -17.26
C GLY A 88 12.47 9.31 -18.57
N ARG A 89 13.29 8.25 -18.56
CA ARG A 89 13.89 7.66 -19.77
C ARG A 89 13.08 6.46 -20.23
N LYS A 90 12.86 6.38 -21.55
CA LYS A 90 12.33 5.16 -22.21
C LYS A 90 13.42 4.08 -22.25
N CYS A 91 13.04 2.81 -22.19
CA CYS A 91 13.99 1.69 -22.10
C CYS A 91 15.01 1.66 -23.25
N TYR A 92 14.57 1.89 -24.48
CA TYR A 92 15.45 1.93 -25.66
C TYR A 92 16.47 3.08 -25.59
N SER A 93 16.07 4.24 -25.04
CA SER A 93 16.98 5.39 -24.85
C SER A 93 17.91 5.23 -23.65
N TYR A 94 17.57 4.35 -22.70
CA TYR A 94 18.35 4.12 -21.49
C TYR A 94 19.54 3.18 -21.73
N PHE A 95 19.35 2.14 -22.55
CA PHE A 95 20.39 1.14 -22.82
C PHE A 95 21.26 1.43 -24.04
N HIS A 96 20.86 2.36 -24.92
CA HIS A 96 21.55 2.62 -26.18
C HIS A 96 22.17 4.02 -26.29
N ASN A 97 22.05 4.87 -25.26
CA ASN A 97 22.67 6.20 -25.19
C ASN A 97 23.56 6.35 -23.95
#